data_AF-A0A318XGS7-F1
#
_entry.id   AF-A0A318XGS7-F1
#
_cell.length_a   1.000
_cell.length_b   1.000
_cell.length_c   1.000
_cell.angle_alpha   90.00
_cell.angle_beta   90.00
_cell.angle_gamma   90.00
#
_symmetry.space_group_name_H-M   'P 1'
#
loop_
_entity.id
_entity.type
_entity.pdbx_description
1 polymer ?
#
loop_
_entity_poly.entity_id
_entity_poly.type
_entity_poly.pdbx_seq_one_letter_code
_entity_poly.pdbx_strand_id
1 'polypeptide(L)'
;MTERKKFDKAFKEQTVEKILAGETTASLMAKEIGVHYSTVRDWLIAYEKDGSSAFPGSGNLKPEDDEIRSLRRELANLKEENEILKKAAAYFAKNQK
;
A
#
# COMPACT_ATOMS: atom_id res chain seq x y z
N MET A 1 23.01 16.76 2.66
CA MET A 1 21.76 15.98 2.59
C MET A 1 21.43 15.82 1.11
N THR A 2 21.38 14.58 0.61
CA THR A 2 21.05 14.33 -0.82
C THR A 2 19.56 14.59 -1.02
N GLU A 3 19.22 15.52 -1.91
CA GLU A 3 17.83 15.84 -2.22
C GLU A 3 17.14 14.63 -2.85
N ARG A 4 16.01 14.19 -2.26
CA ARG A 4 15.25 13.06 -2.78
C ARG A 4 14.51 13.49 -4.03
N LYS A 5 14.99 13.08 -5.21
CA LYS A 5 14.26 13.21 -6.47
C LYS A 5 12.90 12.51 -6.36
N LYS A 6 11.83 13.24 -6.66
CA LYS A 6 10.48 12.71 -6.75
C LYS A 6 10.16 12.43 -8.21
N PHE A 7 9.75 11.21 -8.50
CA PHE A 7 9.24 10.80 -9.80
C PHE A 7 7.75 10.50 -9.66
N ASP A 8 6.96 10.89 -10.65
CA ASP A 8 5.55 10.58 -10.71
C ASP A 8 5.32 9.07 -10.98
N LYS A 9 4.06 8.65 -10.90
CA LYS A 9 3.68 7.25 -11.12
C LYS A 9 3.99 6.82 -12.55
N ALA A 10 3.55 7.61 -13.52
CA ALA A 10 3.66 7.29 -14.94
C ALA A 10 5.12 7.09 -15.38
N PHE A 11 6.03 7.93 -14.89
CA PHE A 11 7.45 7.81 -15.17
C PHE A 11 8.04 6.50 -14.63
N LYS A 12 7.68 6.12 -13.39
CA LYS A 12 8.16 4.86 -12.80
C LYS A 12 7.64 3.64 -13.56
N GLU A 13 6.38 3.66 -13.99
CA GLU A 13 5.79 2.59 -14.80
C GLU A 13 6.51 2.47 -16.14
N GLN A 14 6.61 3.55 -16.91
CA GLN A 14 7.34 3.54 -18.19
C GLN A 14 8.80 3.11 -18.03
N THR A 15 9.45 3.52 -16.94
CA THR A 15 10.83 3.12 -16.65
C THR A 15 10.93 1.60 -16.48
N VAL A 16 10.02 1.01 -15.70
CA VAL A 16 10.00 -0.44 -15.48
C VAL A 16 9.63 -1.19 -16.76
N GLU A 17 8.62 -0.72 -17.51
CA GLU A 17 8.21 -1.32 -18.79
C GLU A 17 9.36 -1.37 -19.79
N LYS A 18 10.12 -0.28 -19.95
CA LYS A 18 11.30 -0.24 -20.84
C LYS A 18 12.39 -1.22 -20.42
N ILE A 19 12.59 -1.40 -19.12
CA ILE A 19 13.56 -2.37 -18.61
C ILE A 19 13.08 -3.80 -18.87
N LEU A 20 11.79 -4.08 -18.66
CA LEU A 20 11.19 -5.39 -18.91
C LEU A 20 11.13 -5.74 -20.41
N ALA A 21 10.93 -4.74 -21.27
CA ALA A 21 10.99 -4.88 -22.72
C ALA A 21 12.42 -5.09 -23.25
N GLY A 22 13.44 -4.96 -22.40
CA GLY A 22 14.85 -5.11 -22.77
C GLY A 22 15.44 -3.92 -23.52
N GLU A 23 14.73 -2.79 -23.61
CA GLU A 23 15.20 -1.56 -24.25
C GLU A 23 16.37 -0.93 -23.46
N THR A 24 16.36 -1.10 -22.14
CA THR A 24 17.41 -0.60 -21.24
C THR A 24 17.65 -1.56 -20.08
N THR A 25 18.78 -1.40 -19.39
CA THR A 25 19.06 -2.14 -18.15
C THR A 25 18.83 -1.24 -16.93
N ALA A 26 18.50 -1.85 -15.79
CA ALA A 26 18.34 -1.11 -14.54
C ALA A 26 19.58 -0.27 -14.15
N SER A 27 20.78 -0.73 -14.52
CA SER A 27 22.04 0.00 -14.28
C SER A 27 22.18 1.24 -15.18
N LEU A 28 21.86 1.11 -16.48
CA LEU A 28 21.88 2.23 -17.42
C LEU A 28 20.82 3.27 -17.03
N MET A 29 19.61 2.81 -16.76
CA MET A 29 18.48 3.66 -16.38
C MET A 29 18.77 4.42 -15.08
N ALA A 30 19.35 3.76 -14.08
CA ALA A 30 19.74 4.42 -12.83
C ALA A 30 20.73 5.57 -13.06
N LYS A 31 21.70 5.40 -13.98
CA LYS A 31 22.63 6.45 -14.37
C LYS A 31 21.94 7.58 -15.12
N GLU A 32 21.04 7.25 -16.05
CA GLU A 32 20.32 8.21 -16.88
C GLU A 32 19.43 9.15 -16.05
N ILE A 33 18.66 8.60 -15.13
CA ILE A 33 17.76 9.38 -14.25
C ILE A 33 18.51 9.92 -13.01
N GLY A 34 19.77 9.53 -12.84
CA GLY A 34 20.66 9.95 -11.76
C GLY A 34 20.15 9.54 -10.39
N VAL A 35 19.80 8.26 -10.22
CA VAL A 35 19.46 7.62 -8.95
C VAL A 35 20.38 6.44 -8.67
N HIS A 36 20.33 5.91 -7.45
CA HIS A 36 21.07 4.70 -7.13
C HIS A 36 20.42 3.47 -7.78
N TYR A 37 21.23 2.49 -8.19
CA TYR A 37 20.75 1.24 -8.80
C TYR A 37 19.67 0.54 -7.95
N SER A 38 19.82 0.56 -6.62
CA SER A 38 18.85 -0.04 -5.71
C SER A 38 17.45 0.56 -5.88
N THR A 39 17.33 1.86 -6.18
CA THR A 39 16.05 2.53 -6.39
C THR A 39 15.31 1.95 -7.59
N VAL A 40 16.00 1.73 -8.70
CA VAL A 40 15.41 1.14 -9.91
C VAL A 40 15.07 -0.33 -9.68
N ARG A 41 15.93 -1.06 -8.96
CA ARG A 41 15.66 -2.43 -8.54
C ARG A 41 14.41 -2.52 -7.66
N ASP A 42 14.24 -1.61 -6.71
CA ASP A 42 13.07 -1.58 -5.82
C ASP A 42 11.78 -1.32 -6.62
N TRP A 43 11.84 -0.49 -7.67
CA TRP A 43 10.71 -0.28 -8.58
C TRP A 43 10.35 -1.54 -9.37
N LEU A 44 11.35 -2.28 -9.85
CA LEU A 44 11.13 -3.56 -10.55
C LEU A 44 10.47 -4.59 -9.63
N ILE A 45 10.96 -4.75 -8.39
CA ILE A 45 10.39 -5.68 -7.41
C ILE A 45 8.96 -5.29 -7.06
N ALA A 46 8.71 -3.99 -6.85
CA ALA A 46 7.36 -3.51 -6.56
C ALA A 46 6.41 -3.76 -7.73
N TYR A 47 6.85 -3.52 -8.96
CA TYR A 47 6.06 -3.75 -10.17
C TYR A 47 5.81 -5.24 -10.44
N GLU A 48 6.78 -6.11 -10.17
CA GLU A 48 6.60 -7.57 -10.29
C GLU A 48 5.55 -8.09 -9.30
N LYS A 49 5.51 -7.53 -8.09
CA LYS A 49 4.55 -7.92 -7.06
C LYS A 49 3.15 -7.35 -7.31
N ASP A 50 3.06 -6.07 -7.65
CA ASP A 50 1.81 -5.30 -7.58
C ASP A 50 1.40 -4.67 -8.93
N GLY A 51 2.18 -4.87 -10.00
CA GLY A 51 1.92 -4.28 -11.33
C GLY A 51 1.81 -2.76 -11.30
N SER A 52 0.83 -2.22 -12.02
CA SER A 52 0.51 -0.77 -12.03
C SER A 52 0.01 -0.23 -10.68
N SER A 53 -0.26 -1.09 -9.69
CA SER A 53 -0.60 -0.69 -8.33
C SER A 53 0.64 -0.47 -7.43
N ALA A 54 1.84 -0.76 -7.94
CA ALA A 54 3.11 -0.63 -7.22
C ALA A 54 3.46 0.80 -6.77
N PHE A 55 2.88 1.82 -7.40
CA PHE A 55 3.27 3.22 -7.21
C PHE A 55 2.09 4.12 -6.75
N PRO A 56 1.51 3.90 -5.55
CA PRO A 56 0.35 4.67 -5.07
C PRO A 56 0.69 6.13 -4.67
N GLY A 57 1.97 6.52 -4.67
CA GLY A 57 2.44 7.85 -4.28
C GLY A 57 2.83 7.93 -2.80
N SER A 58 3.50 9.02 -2.40
CA SER A 58 3.95 9.18 -1.01
C SER A 58 2.78 9.47 -0.08
N GLY A 59 2.54 8.60 0.91
CA GLY A 59 1.51 8.79 1.94
C GLY A 59 0.19 8.07 1.67
N ASN A 60 0.05 7.40 0.53
CA ASN A 60 -1.10 6.55 0.24
C ASN A 60 -0.76 5.09 0.55
N LEU A 61 -1.65 4.43 1.30
CA LEU A 61 -1.60 2.97 1.44
C LEU A 61 -1.97 2.35 0.09
N LYS A 62 -1.57 1.09 -0.11
CA LYS A 62 -2.09 0.33 -1.25
C LYS A 62 -3.61 0.22 -1.12
N PRO A 63 -4.36 0.15 -2.23
CA PRO A 63 -5.82 0.00 -2.18
C PRO A 63 -6.24 -1.20 -1.30
N GLU A 64 -5.53 -2.32 -1.41
CA GLU A 64 -5.76 -3.53 -0.61
C GLU A 64 -5.46 -3.29 0.88
N ASP A 65 -4.39 -2.56 1.21
CA ASP A 65 -4.04 -2.25 2.59
C ASP A 65 -5.05 -1.28 3.23
N ASP A 66 -5.59 -0.35 2.44
CA ASP A 66 -6.63 0.57 2.89
C ASP A 66 -7.97 -0.14 3.13
N GLU A 67 -8.33 -1.09 2.28
CA GLU A 67 -9.51 -1.94 2.49
C GLU A 67 -9.37 -2.79 3.75
N ILE A 68 -8.21 -3.44 3.95
CA ILE A 68 -7.91 -4.20 5.18
C ILE A 68 -8.00 -3.28 6.41
N ARG A 69 -7.51 -2.05 6.31
CA ARG A 69 -7.58 -1.08 7.42
C ARG A 69 -9.03 -0.69 7.73
N SER A 70 -9.85 -0.47 6.70
CA SER A 70 -11.27 -0.16 6.85
C SER A 70 -12.01 -1.32 7.51
N LEU A 71 -11.85 -2.54 6.98
CA LEU A 71 -12.46 -3.76 7.50
C LEU A 71 -12.07 -4.03 8.95
N ARG A 72 -10.81 -3.79 9.33
CA ARG A 72 -10.36 -3.93 10.73
C ARG A 72 -11.04 -2.94 11.67
N ARG A 73 -11.29 -1.71 11.22
CA ARG A 73 -12.02 -0.71 12.02
C ARG A 73 -13.48 -1.10 12.18
N GLU A 74 -14.12 -1.53 11.09
CA GLU A 74 -15.52 -1.97 11.13
C GLU A 74 -15.69 -3.19 12.05
N LEU A 75 -14.80 -4.19 11.96
CA LEU A 75 -14.80 -5.33 12.87
C LEU A 75 -14.61 -4.93 14.34
N ALA A 76 -13.79 -3.90 14.62
CA ALA A 76 -13.61 -3.42 15.99
C ALA A 76 -14.89 -2.77 16.52
N ASN A 77 -15.53 -1.90 15.72
CA ASN A 77 -16.78 -1.25 16.08
C ASN A 77 -17.90 -2.27 16.30
N LEU A 78 -18.08 -3.23 15.37
CA LEU A 78 -19.09 -4.27 15.49
C LEU A 78 -18.89 -5.15 16.73
N LYS A 79 -17.64 -5.46 17.09
CA LYS A 79 -17.33 -6.19 18.33
C LYS A 79 -17.72 -5.39 19.57
N GLU A 80 -17.43 -4.09 19.59
CA GLU A 80 -17.80 -3.22 20.70
C GLU A 80 -19.32 -3.11 20.85
N GLU A 81 -20.04 -2.88 19.75
CA GLU A 81 -21.51 -2.86 19.74
C GLU A 81 -22.10 -4.18 20.23
N ASN A 82 -21.56 -5.32 19.77
CA ASN A 82 -22.00 -6.63 20.19
C ASN A 82 -21.79 -6.86 21.70
N GLU A 83 -20.66 -6.41 22.26
CA GLU A 83 -20.39 -6.49 23.69
C GLU A 83 -21.33 -5.60 24.52
N ILE A 84 -21.67 -4.41 24.03
CA ILE A 84 -22.67 -3.53 24.67
C ILE A 84 -24.04 -4.22 24.68
N LEU A 85 -24.47 -4.77 23.54
CA LEU A 85 -25.74 -5.47 23.41
C LEU A 85 -25.80 -6.71 24.32
N LYS A 86 -24.74 -7.50 24.41
CA LYS A 86 -24.64 -8.63 25.34
C LYS A 86 -24.76 -8.19 26.80
N LYS A 87 -24.06 -7.12 27.19
CA LYS A 87 -24.14 -6.56 28.54
C LYS A 87 -25.56 -6.07 28.87
N ALA A 88 -26.20 -5.39 27.93
CA ALA A 88 -27.59 -4.95 28.07
C ALA A 88 -28.53 -6.15 28.23
N ALA A 89 -28.43 -7.16 27.36
CA ALA A 89 -29.24 -8.37 27.44
C ALA A 89 -29.06 -9.09 28.78
N ALA A 90 -27.83 -9.22 29.26
CA ALA A 90 -27.53 -9.82 30.56
C ALA A 90 -28.14 -9.02 31.73
N TYR A 91 -28.08 -7.68 31.67
CA TYR A 91 -28.71 -6.80 32.66
C TYR A 91 -30.23 -6.97 32.68
N PHE A 92 -30.88 -6.95 31.52
CA PHE A 92 -32.33 -7.13 31.42
C PHE A 92 -32.78 -8.51 31.88
N ALA A 93 -32.07 -9.59 31.50
CA ALA A 93 -32.38 -10.94 31.95
C ALA A 93 -32.26 -11.10 33.49
N LYS A 94 -31.34 -10.38 34.13
CA LYS A 94 -31.17 -10.40 35.59
C LYS A 94 -32.30 -9.67 36.34
N ASN A 95 -32.95 -8.70 35.71
CA ASN A 95 -34.00 -7.88 36.30
C ASN A 95 -35.44 -8.35 35.98
N GLN A 96 -35.61 -9.49 35.30
CA GLN A 96 -36.92 -10.13 35.05
C GLN A 96 -37.37 -11.09 36.17
N LYS A 97 -36.87 -10.92 37.41
CA LYS A 97 -37.31 -11.67 38.59
C LYS A 97 -38.09 -10.80 39.55
#